data_AF-A0A2V7W4K8-F1
#
_entry.id   AF-A0A2V7W4K8-F1
#
_cell.length_a   1.000
_cell.length_b   1.000
_cell.length_c   1.000
_cell.angle_alpha   90.00
_cell.angle_beta   90.00
_cell.angle_gamma   90.00
#
_symmetry.space_group_name_H-M   'P 1'
#
loop_
_entity.id
_entity.type
_entity.pdbx_description
1 polymer ?
#
loop_
_entity_poly.entity_id
_entity_poly.type
_entity_poly.pdbx_seq_one_letter_code
_entity_poly.pdbx_strand_id
1 'polypeptide(L)'
;MRTCSLHQLHRVTYENGMRLQEKLVEMRQRDEIDDQLLLLEHPPVITLGRGGDPGNLLASGEALQSNGVRYYETTRGGDITYHGPGQVVGYPIVHLGEGHRDIRKYVTRLEEVLIQTVAEYGISANRIDGKRGIWVGSNKIAAIGVRIARWVTSHGWALNVSTNLDHFRLITPCGIQGMGVTSIEREVGRDVPAGEVRAILSAKFARIFERDLVPRSETIRLIKVLPYDGDRVLLLHRRPERGNNWQPVTGTIEDGESPIESARRELREETGQTREPESLDLTQSFMIESQFLRSQHPAPIIASEVTYAAGLDSRAPIRLDALEHDEYGWFTFAGAYERIRWTDDREALERLQQFGGRRAAGSEQERISPTRYPLLAARSSSS
;
A
#
# COMPACT_ATOMS: atom_id res chain seq x y z
N MET A 1 -4.63 25.23 -17.57
CA MET A 1 -5.01 23.97 -16.92
C MET A 1 -4.80 24.11 -15.42
N ARG A 2 -5.55 23.40 -14.57
CA ARG A 2 -5.29 23.43 -13.11
C ARG A 2 -4.10 22.53 -12.79
N THR A 3 -3.22 22.97 -11.90
CA THR A 3 -2.12 22.17 -11.38
C THR A 3 -2.68 20.96 -10.61
N CYS A 4 -2.02 19.81 -10.77
CA CYS A 4 -2.31 18.61 -10.02
C CYS A 4 -0.99 17.91 -9.65
N SER A 5 -0.74 17.72 -8.35
CA SER A 5 0.47 17.05 -7.89
C SER A 5 0.37 15.54 -8.11
N LEU A 6 1.34 14.96 -8.82
CA LEU A 6 1.43 13.54 -9.10
C LEU A 6 2.38 12.86 -8.11
N HIS A 7 1.86 11.89 -7.37
CA HIS A 7 2.62 11.08 -6.42
C HIS A 7 2.69 9.64 -6.93
N GLN A 8 3.89 9.17 -7.23
CA GLN A 8 4.16 7.77 -7.58
C GLN A 8 4.59 7.03 -6.31
N LEU A 9 3.63 6.58 -5.52
CA LEU A 9 3.91 5.93 -4.24
C LEU A 9 4.28 4.46 -4.44
N HIS A 10 5.03 3.90 -3.50
CA HIS A 10 5.36 2.47 -3.48
C HIS A 10 4.17 1.64 -2.97
N ARG A 11 4.42 0.62 -2.14
CA ARG A 11 3.36 -0.15 -1.51
C ARG A 11 2.79 0.62 -0.33
N VAL A 12 1.48 0.77 -0.26
CA VAL A 12 0.81 1.53 0.81
C VAL A 12 -0.20 0.60 1.47
N THR A 13 -0.15 0.38 2.79
CA THR A 13 -1.25 -0.36 3.47
C THR A 13 -2.57 0.37 3.26
N TYR A 14 -3.68 -0.36 3.25
CA TYR A 14 -4.97 0.25 2.92
C TYR A 14 -5.33 1.36 3.92
N GLU A 15 -5.06 1.13 5.20
CA GLU A 15 -5.19 2.06 6.31
C GLU A 15 -4.42 3.37 6.06
N ASN A 16 -3.15 3.27 5.65
CA ASN A 16 -2.32 4.44 5.39
C ASN A 16 -2.76 5.18 4.12
N GLY A 17 -3.22 4.44 3.11
CA GLY A 17 -3.85 5.02 1.93
C GLY A 17 -5.12 5.80 2.26
N MET A 18 -5.93 5.31 3.20
CA MET A 18 -7.13 6.00 3.68
C MET A 18 -6.77 7.28 4.44
N ARG A 19 -5.84 7.20 5.41
CA ARG A 19 -5.39 8.37 6.19
C ARG A 19 -4.80 9.46 5.31
N LEU A 20 -3.96 9.09 4.34
CA LEU A 20 -3.39 10.03 3.38
C LEU A 20 -4.48 10.71 2.54
N GLN A 21 -5.45 9.95 2.03
CA GLN A 21 -6.56 10.52 1.27
C GLN A 21 -7.42 11.46 2.13
N GLU A 22 -7.75 11.08 3.36
CA GLU A 22 -8.50 11.93 4.29
C GLU A 22 -7.79 13.27 4.52
N LYS A 23 -6.48 13.23 4.75
CA LYS A 23 -5.68 14.45 4.94
C LYS A 23 -5.64 15.32 3.69
N LEU A 24 -5.40 14.72 2.53
CA LEU A 24 -5.37 15.45 1.25
C LEU A 24 -6.73 16.05 0.90
N VAL A 25 -7.82 15.32 1.16
CA VAL A 25 -9.18 15.83 0.97
C VAL A 25 -9.43 17.02 1.86
N GLU A 26 -9.06 16.95 3.15
CA GLU A 26 -9.22 18.06 4.09
C GLU A 26 -8.46 19.31 3.62
N MET A 27 -7.18 19.17 3.29
CA MET A 27 -6.34 20.28 2.82
C MET A 27 -6.87 20.84 1.50
N ARG A 28 -7.30 19.98 0.57
CA ARG A 28 -7.88 20.41 -0.70
C ARG A 28 -9.22 21.13 -0.52
N GLN A 29 -10.08 20.69 0.40
CA GLN A 29 -11.35 21.36 0.72
C GLN A 29 -11.14 22.76 1.29
N ARG A 30 -9.99 23.02 1.92
CA ARG A 30 -9.57 24.32 2.44
C ARG A 30 -8.77 25.16 1.43
N ASP A 31 -8.58 24.63 0.21
CA ASP A 31 -7.79 25.24 -0.86
C ASP A 31 -6.31 25.48 -0.44
N GLU A 32 -5.79 24.69 0.50
CA GLU A 32 -4.41 24.77 1.00
C GLU A 32 -3.40 24.10 0.04
N ILE A 33 -3.89 23.22 -0.83
CA ILE A 33 -3.09 22.46 -1.81
C ILE A 33 -3.81 22.37 -3.15
N ASP A 34 -3.05 22.12 -4.21
CA ASP A 34 -3.58 21.79 -5.53
C ASP A 34 -4.33 20.44 -5.56
N ASP A 35 -4.97 20.14 -6.70
CA ASP A 35 -5.47 18.79 -6.97
C ASP A 35 -4.33 17.76 -6.83
N GLN A 36 -4.65 16.51 -6.50
CA GLN A 36 -3.65 15.44 -6.33
C GLN A 36 -4.03 14.22 -7.16
N LEU A 37 -3.04 13.51 -7.68
CA LEU A 37 -3.17 12.16 -8.21
C LEU A 37 -2.16 11.25 -7.52
N LEU A 38 -2.66 10.31 -6.71
CA LEU A 38 -1.83 9.26 -6.13
C LEU A 38 -1.92 8.02 -7.01
N LEU A 39 -0.78 7.44 -7.39
CA LEU A 39 -0.68 6.13 -8.02
C LEU A 39 0.13 5.20 -7.13
N LEU A 40 -0.44 4.04 -6.78
CA LEU A 40 0.12 3.13 -5.78
C LEU A 40 -0.30 1.68 -6.00
N GLU A 41 0.25 0.80 -5.18
CA GLU A 41 -0.23 -0.57 -4.98
C GLU A 41 -0.52 -0.81 -3.50
N HIS A 42 -1.52 -1.64 -3.21
CA HIS A 42 -1.78 -2.11 -1.86
C HIS A 42 -1.16 -3.51 -1.64
N PRO A 43 -0.78 -3.87 -0.39
CA PRO A 43 -0.73 -5.26 0.02
C PRO A 43 -2.07 -5.97 -0.24
N PRO A 44 -2.11 -7.32 -0.29
CA PRO A 44 -3.36 -8.04 -0.52
C PRO A 44 -4.44 -7.68 0.51
N VAL A 45 -5.53 -7.10 0.03
CA VAL A 45 -6.66 -6.65 0.86
C VAL A 45 -7.97 -6.76 0.10
N ILE A 46 -8.98 -7.30 0.75
CA ILE A 46 -10.37 -7.22 0.32
C ILE A 46 -11.03 -6.06 1.07
N THR A 47 -11.72 -5.20 0.33
CA THR A 47 -12.41 -4.04 0.90
C THR A 47 -13.90 -4.13 0.67
N LEU A 48 -14.70 -3.86 1.71
CA LEU A 48 -16.15 -3.73 1.61
C LEU A 48 -16.53 -2.25 1.66
N GLY A 49 -17.13 -1.74 0.57
CA GLY A 49 -17.56 -0.35 0.48
C GLY A 49 -18.84 -0.04 1.26
N ARG A 50 -19.21 1.24 1.30
CA ARG A 50 -20.39 1.72 2.00
C ARG A 50 -21.66 1.17 1.36
N GLY A 51 -22.41 0.37 2.12
CA GLY A 51 -23.62 -0.30 1.66
C GLY A 51 -23.36 -1.55 0.82
N GLY A 52 -22.12 -2.07 0.83
CA GLY A 52 -21.83 -3.40 0.32
C GLY A 52 -22.46 -4.49 1.17
N ASP A 53 -22.67 -5.66 0.58
CA ASP A 53 -23.24 -6.83 1.24
C ASP A 53 -22.09 -7.70 1.80
N PRO A 54 -21.98 -7.86 3.14
CA PRO A 54 -20.99 -8.74 3.75
C PRO A 54 -21.07 -10.19 3.26
N GLY A 55 -22.25 -10.63 2.78
CA GLY A 55 -22.44 -11.94 2.16
C GLY A 55 -21.65 -12.16 0.88
N ASN A 56 -21.10 -11.10 0.28
CA ASN A 56 -20.19 -11.21 -0.86
C ASN A 56 -18.76 -11.57 -0.48
N LEU A 57 -18.42 -11.66 0.82
CA LEU A 57 -17.19 -12.29 1.28
C LEU A 57 -17.38 -13.80 1.37
N LEU A 58 -16.79 -14.55 0.43
CA LEU A 58 -16.88 -16.02 0.39
C LEU A 58 -15.86 -16.69 1.30
N ALA A 59 -14.72 -16.04 1.50
CA ALA A 59 -13.62 -16.57 2.28
C ALA A 59 -13.91 -16.53 3.78
N SER A 60 -13.66 -17.66 4.46
CA SER A 60 -13.57 -17.66 5.92
C SER A 60 -12.37 -16.84 6.38
N GLY A 61 -12.35 -16.50 7.66
CA GLY A 61 -11.19 -15.83 8.24
C GLY A 61 -9.86 -16.61 8.08
N GLU A 62 -9.92 -17.94 8.18
CA GLU A 62 -8.75 -18.80 7.95
C GLU A 62 -8.32 -18.81 6.47
N ALA A 63 -9.27 -18.78 5.54
CA ALA A 63 -8.97 -18.66 4.12
C ALA A 63 -8.31 -17.31 3.80
N LEU A 64 -8.78 -16.20 4.38
CA LEU A 64 -8.14 -14.89 4.23
C LEU A 64 -6.70 -14.90 4.74
N GLN A 65 -6.50 -15.41 5.95
CA GLN A 65 -5.18 -15.51 6.58
C GLN A 65 -4.20 -16.39 5.80
N SER A 66 -4.63 -17.58 5.36
CA SER A 66 -3.79 -18.50 4.60
C SER A 66 -3.39 -17.96 3.22
N ASN A 67 -4.21 -17.08 2.64
CA ASN A 67 -3.89 -16.37 1.40
C ASN A 67 -3.14 -15.04 1.65
N GLY A 68 -2.86 -14.68 2.91
CA GLY A 68 -2.24 -13.40 3.27
C GLY A 68 -3.07 -12.17 2.87
N VAL A 69 -4.40 -12.31 2.83
CA VAL A 69 -5.34 -11.26 2.41
C VAL A 69 -6.01 -10.64 3.62
N ARG A 70 -5.88 -9.32 3.78
CA ARG A 70 -6.57 -8.55 4.84
C ARG A 70 -8.02 -8.25 4.44
N TYR A 71 -8.88 -7.96 5.42
CA TYR A 71 -10.25 -7.50 5.18
C TYR A 71 -10.46 -6.13 5.82
N TYR A 72 -11.01 -5.18 5.06
CA TYR A 72 -11.18 -3.80 5.51
C TYR A 72 -12.53 -3.21 5.08
N GLU A 73 -13.30 -2.69 6.04
CA GLU A 73 -14.53 -1.95 5.75
C GLU A 73 -14.21 -0.47 5.49
N THR A 74 -14.64 0.04 4.34
CA THR A 74 -14.23 1.35 3.83
C THR A 74 -15.44 2.20 3.45
N THR A 75 -15.18 3.48 3.22
CA THR A 75 -16.23 4.46 2.98
C THR A 75 -16.48 4.78 1.50
N ARG A 76 -15.76 4.12 0.58
CA ARG A 76 -16.00 4.27 -0.87
C ARG A 76 -17.39 3.78 -1.25
N GLY A 77 -17.91 4.29 -2.35
CA GLY A 77 -19.06 3.67 -3.02
C GLY A 77 -18.70 2.28 -3.59
N GLY A 78 -19.75 1.54 -3.94
CA GLY A 78 -19.64 0.17 -4.44
C GLY A 78 -19.55 -0.86 -3.32
N ASP A 79 -19.58 -2.12 -3.73
CA ASP A 79 -19.69 -3.29 -2.86
C ASP A 79 -18.30 -3.83 -2.47
N ILE A 80 -18.02 -5.12 -2.62
CA ILE A 80 -16.76 -5.75 -2.28
C ILE A 80 -15.76 -5.73 -3.45
N THR A 81 -14.47 -5.57 -3.16
CA THR A 81 -13.40 -5.70 -4.18
C THR A 81 -12.07 -6.13 -3.57
N TYR A 82 -11.14 -6.56 -4.42
CA TYR A 82 -9.78 -6.96 -4.05
C TYR A 82 -8.75 -5.96 -4.59
N HIS A 83 -7.74 -5.69 -3.77
CA HIS A 83 -6.51 -4.98 -4.13
C HIS A 83 -5.28 -5.79 -3.74
N GLY A 84 -4.19 -5.64 -4.48
CA GLY A 84 -2.92 -6.29 -4.16
C GLY A 84 -1.80 -5.92 -5.12
N PRO A 85 -0.61 -6.54 -4.94
CA PRO A 85 0.53 -6.37 -5.83
C PRO A 85 0.16 -6.64 -7.30
N GLY A 86 0.69 -5.84 -8.22
CA GLY A 86 0.38 -5.92 -9.64
C GLY A 86 -0.95 -5.26 -10.04
N GLN A 87 -1.69 -4.68 -9.10
CA GLN A 87 -2.87 -3.86 -9.38
C GLN A 87 -2.54 -2.37 -9.17
N VAL A 88 -2.56 -1.58 -10.25
CA VAL A 88 -2.31 -0.14 -10.13
C VAL A 88 -3.58 0.56 -9.66
N VAL A 89 -3.52 1.09 -8.44
CA VAL A 89 -4.58 1.85 -7.80
C VAL A 89 -4.32 3.34 -8.00
N GLY A 90 -5.36 4.08 -8.38
CA GLY A 90 -5.28 5.53 -8.54
C GLY A 90 -6.30 6.26 -7.68
N TYR A 91 -5.84 7.25 -6.94
CA TYR A 91 -6.66 8.12 -6.10
C TYR A 91 -6.56 9.58 -6.55
N PRO A 92 -7.44 10.04 -7.46
CA PRO A 92 -7.55 11.46 -7.77
C PRO A 92 -8.28 12.17 -6.62
N ILE A 93 -7.59 13.14 -6.01
CA ILE A 93 -8.14 14.08 -5.03
C ILE A 93 -8.32 15.41 -5.74
N VAL A 94 -9.45 15.57 -6.42
CA VAL A 94 -9.72 16.72 -7.28
C VAL A 94 -10.93 17.50 -6.78
N HIS A 95 -10.86 18.82 -6.84
CA HIS A 95 -12.01 19.67 -6.57
C HIS A 95 -12.84 19.85 -7.85
N LEU A 96 -14.06 19.28 -7.89
CA LEU A 96 -14.94 19.29 -9.06
C LEU A 96 -15.50 20.69 -9.39
N GLY A 97 -15.44 21.63 -8.45
CA GLY A 97 -15.86 23.03 -8.68
C GLY A 97 -17.38 23.19 -8.76
N GLU A 98 -17.85 24.42 -8.94
CA GLU A 98 -19.28 24.74 -8.95
C GLU A 98 -19.98 24.39 -10.28
N GLY A 99 -19.24 24.38 -11.40
CA GLY A 99 -19.76 24.11 -12.76
C GLY A 99 -19.57 22.68 -13.29
N HIS A 100 -18.90 21.78 -12.54
CA HIS A 100 -18.71 20.37 -12.93
C HIS A 100 -19.22 19.39 -11.87
N ARG A 101 -20.34 19.74 -11.23
CA ARG A 101 -21.07 18.94 -10.23
C ARG A 101 -21.80 17.75 -10.85
N ASP A 102 -21.10 16.95 -11.64
CA ASP A 102 -21.63 15.76 -12.27
C ASP A 102 -20.73 14.56 -11.96
N ILE A 103 -21.19 13.78 -10.97
CA ILE A 103 -20.53 12.56 -10.51
C ILE A 103 -20.48 11.52 -11.64
N ARG A 104 -21.51 11.45 -12.49
CA ARG A 104 -21.53 10.49 -13.60
C ARG A 104 -20.48 10.87 -14.63
N LYS A 105 -20.41 12.16 -15.02
CA LYS A 105 -19.36 12.67 -15.91
C LYS A 105 -17.95 12.45 -15.34
N TYR A 106 -17.76 12.67 -14.04
CA TYR A 106 -16.49 12.37 -13.38
C TYR A 106 -16.09 10.89 -13.53
N VAL A 107 -17.01 9.97 -13.20
CA VAL A 107 -16.75 8.53 -13.34
C VAL A 107 -16.53 8.13 -14.80
N THR A 108 -17.31 8.65 -15.74
CA THR A 108 -17.12 8.38 -17.18
C THR A 108 -15.75 8.83 -17.68
N ARG A 109 -15.22 9.95 -17.17
CA ARG A 109 -13.84 10.40 -17.46
C ARG A 109 -12.80 9.45 -16.86
N LEU A 110 -13.02 8.92 -15.66
CA LEU A 110 -12.13 7.89 -15.09
C LEU A 110 -12.13 6.61 -15.94
N GLU A 111 -13.31 6.15 -16.36
CA GLU A 111 -13.44 5.01 -17.29
C GLU A 111 -12.70 5.29 -18.59
N GLU A 112 -12.75 6.53 -19.09
CA GLU A 112 -12.06 6.93 -20.32
C GLU A 112 -10.53 6.89 -20.16
N VAL A 113 -10.01 7.33 -19.02
CA VAL A 113 -8.58 7.22 -18.69
C VAL A 113 -8.13 5.76 -18.77
N LEU A 114 -8.92 4.86 -18.18
CA LEU A 114 -8.62 3.44 -18.14
C LEU A 114 -8.74 2.78 -19.52
N ILE A 115 -9.80 3.06 -20.27
CA ILE A 115 -10.01 2.53 -21.64
C ILE A 115 -8.84 2.94 -22.53
N GLN A 116 -8.48 4.23 -22.53
CA GLN A 116 -7.38 4.71 -23.35
C GLN A 116 -6.01 4.20 -22.88
N THR A 117 -5.87 3.85 -21.60
CA THR A 117 -4.64 3.24 -21.08
C THR A 117 -4.48 1.82 -21.60
N VAL A 118 -5.51 0.98 -21.48
CA VAL A 118 -5.43 -0.42 -21.91
C VAL A 118 -5.39 -0.55 -23.44
N ALA A 119 -5.92 0.44 -24.17
CA ALA A 119 -5.81 0.51 -25.63
C ALA A 119 -4.35 0.61 -26.13
N GLU A 120 -3.43 1.19 -25.36
CA GLU A 120 -1.99 1.21 -25.71
C GLU A 120 -1.37 -0.19 -25.76
N TYR A 121 -2.02 -1.16 -25.11
CA TYR A 121 -1.64 -2.57 -25.11
C TYR A 121 -2.42 -3.40 -26.15
N GLY A 122 -3.20 -2.74 -27.02
CA GLY A 122 -4.06 -3.42 -28.00
C GLY A 122 -5.33 -4.03 -27.40
N ILE A 123 -5.65 -3.72 -26.13
CA ILE A 123 -6.82 -4.27 -25.43
C ILE A 123 -8.04 -3.39 -25.71
N SER A 124 -9.08 -3.98 -26.29
CA SER A 124 -10.37 -3.31 -26.50
C SER A 124 -11.26 -3.47 -25.27
N ALA A 125 -11.33 -2.43 -24.44
CA ALA A 125 -12.18 -2.40 -23.25
C ALA A 125 -13.40 -1.47 -23.43
N ASN A 126 -14.52 -1.86 -22.81
CA ASN A 126 -15.80 -1.16 -22.94
C ASN A 126 -16.43 -0.89 -21.57
N ARG A 127 -17.43 0.00 -21.57
CA ARG A 127 -18.35 0.22 -20.45
C ARG A 127 -19.54 -0.72 -20.61
N ILE A 128 -20.07 -1.19 -19.50
CA ILE A 128 -21.32 -1.96 -19.48
C ILE A 128 -22.35 -1.15 -18.70
N ASP A 129 -23.52 -0.91 -19.29
CA ASP A 129 -24.57 -0.13 -18.64
C ASP A 129 -24.95 -0.72 -17.29
N GLY A 130 -25.15 0.16 -16.30
CA GLY A 130 -25.38 -0.21 -14.91
C GLY A 130 -24.17 -0.81 -14.16
N LYS A 131 -23.02 -1.06 -14.81
CA LYS A 131 -21.85 -1.69 -14.18
C LYS A 131 -20.61 -0.79 -14.20
N ARG A 132 -20.21 -0.31 -13.02
CA ARG A 132 -19.01 0.53 -12.84
C ARG A 132 -17.72 -0.23 -13.18
N GLY A 133 -16.78 0.49 -13.78
CA GLY A 133 -15.49 -0.04 -14.22
C GLY A 133 -15.46 -0.31 -15.71
N ILE A 134 -14.36 -0.91 -16.17
CA ILE A 134 -14.14 -1.22 -17.59
C ILE A 134 -13.93 -2.72 -17.79
N TRP A 135 -14.33 -3.21 -18.96
CA TRP A 135 -14.55 -4.63 -19.22
C TRP A 135 -13.97 -5.05 -20.56
N VAL A 136 -13.34 -6.23 -20.60
CA VAL A 136 -12.93 -6.93 -21.82
C VAL A 136 -13.87 -8.12 -22.00
N GLY A 137 -14.79 -8.04 -22.96
CA GLY A 137 -15.93 -8.95 -23.02
C GLY A 137 -16.73 -8.91 -21.71
N SER A 138 -16.86 -10.06 -21.03
CA SER A 138 -17.50 -10.18 -19.71
C SER A 138 -16.51 -10.13 -18.52
N ASN A 139 -15.22 -9.89 -18.76
CA ASN A 139 -14.20 -9.86 -17.72
C ASN A 139 -13.87 -8.43 -17.30
N LYS A 140 -13.99 -8.12 -16.01
CA LYS A 140 -13.61 -6.80 -15.47
C LYS A 140 -12.09 -6.67 -15.44
N ILE A 141 -11.55 -5.65 -16.11
CA ILE A 141 -10.11 -5.34 -16.07
C ILE A 141 -9.79 -4.22 -15.08
N ALA A 142 -10.74 -3.32 -14.82
CA ALA A 142 -10.58 -2.31 -13.77
C ALA A 142 -11.89 -2.02 -13.02
N ALA A 143 -11.77 -1.87 -11.70
CA ALA A 143 -12.85 -1.42 -10.84
C ALA A 143 -12.76 0.10 -10.63
N ILE A 144 -13.92 0.75 -10.45
CA ILE A 144 -14.01 2.16 -10.06
C ILE A 144 -14.96 2.28 -8.88
N GLY A 145 -14.48 2.90 -7.81
CA GLY A 145 -15.24 3.22 -6.61
C GLY A 145 -14.75 4.55 -6.08
N VAL A 146 -15.65 5.55 -6.03
CA VAL A 146 -15.32 6.93 -5.67
C VAL A 146 -16.18 7.38 -4.50
N ARG A 147 -15.67 8.34 -3.74
CA ARG A 147 -16.45 9.13 -2.77
C ARG A 147 -16.26 10.60 -3.10
N ILE A 148 -17.28 11.41 -2.88
CA ILE A 148 -17.22 12.86 -3.04
C ILE A 148 -17.76 13.50 -1.78
N ALA A 149 -16.98 14.39 -1.17
CA ALA A 149 -17.37 15.16 0.00
C ALA A 149 -16.97 16.62 -0.21
N ARG A 150 -17.92 17.55 -0.03
CA ARG A 150 -17.75 18.98 -0.30
C ARG A 150 -17.07 19.24 -1.66
N TRP A 151 -17.51 18.52 -2.69
CA TRP A 151 -17.01 18.59 -4.07
C TRP A 151 -15.55 18.16 -4.29
N VAL A 152 -14.87 17.63 -3.28
CA VAL A 152 -13.56 17.01 -3.40
C VAL A 152 -13.71 15.49 -3.46
N THR A 153 -13.02 14.86 -4.42
CA THR A 153 -13.07 13.41 -4.64
C THR A 153 -12.09 12.67 -3.74
N SER A 154 -12.41 11.41 -3.44
CA SER A 154 -11.48 10.43 -2.91
C SER A 154 -11.79 9.04 -3.45
N HIS A 155 -10.90 8.09 -3.18
CA HIS A 155 -10.79 6.81 -3.86
C HIS A 155 -10.60 7.03 -5.36
N GLY A 156 -11.01 6.08 -6.22
CA GLY A 156 -10.75 6.18 -7.64
C GLY A 156 -10.87 4.84 -8.34
N TRP A 157 -9.77 4.36 -8.91
CA TRP A 157 -9.73 3.14 -9.70
C TRP A 157 -8.74 2.12 -9.17
N ALA A 158 -8.94 0.89 -9.62
CA ALA A 158 -8.05 -0.25 -9.42
C ALA A 158 -7.94 -1.01 -10.74
N LEU A 159 -6.82 -0.83 -11.45
CA LEU A 159 -6.55 -1.45 -12.76
C LEU A 159 -5.70 -2.70 -12.57
N ASN A 160 -6.19 -3.85 -13.04
CA ASN A 160 -5.44 -5.08 -12.96
C ASN A 160 -4.34 -5.11 -14.03
N VAL A 161 -3.06 -5.13 -13.62
CA VAL A 161 -1.92 -5.22 -14.54
C VAL A 161 -1.37 -6.63 -14.55
N SER A 162 -0.67 -7.02 -13.48
CA SER A 162 -0.14 -8.36 -13.19
C SER A 162 -0.74 -8.93 -11.90
N THR A 163 -1.93 -8.42 -11.54
CA THR A 163 -2.65 -8.78 -10.32
C THR A 163 -2.83 -10.28 -10.17
N ASN A 164 -2.65 -10.82 -8.95
CA ASN A 164 -3.09 -12.17 -8.64
C ASN A 164 -4.63 -12.26 -8.70
N LEU A 165 -5.15 -12.73 -9.84
CA LEU A 165 -6.59 -12.81 -10.09
C LEU A 165 -7.29 -13.93 -9.29
N ASP A 166 -6.54 -14.90 -8.74
CA ASP A 166 -7.14 -15.98 -7.94
C ASP A 166 -7.74 -15.45 -6.63
N HIS A 167 -7.23 -14.35 -6.09
CA HIS A 167 -7.79 -13.71 -4.89
C HIS A 167 -9.20 -13.14 -5.12
N PHE A 168 -9.63 -12.90 -6.37
CA PHE A 168 -11.02 -12.55 -6.63
C PHE A 168 -11.99 -13.72 -6.39
N ARG A 169 -11.51 -14.97 -6.28
CA ARG A 169 -12.34 -16.14 -5.90
C ARG A 169 -12.74 -16.13 -4.42
N LEU A 170 -12.10 -15.29 -3.61
CA LEU A 170 -12.41 -15.11 -2.19
C LEU A 170 -13.67 -14.25 -1.99
N ILE A 171 -14.20 -13.66 -3.06
CA ILE A 171 -15.34 -12.73 -3.04
C ILE A 171 -16.32 -13.04 -4.18
N THR A 172 -17.56 -12.57 -4.04
CA THR A 172 -18.54 -12.50 -5.13
C THR A 172 -18.61 -11.05 -5.64
N PRO A 173 -17.86 -10.68 -6.69
CA PRO A 173 -17.88 -9.31 -7.17
C PRO A 173 -19.23 -8.98 -7.83
N CYS A 174 -19.98 -8.05 -7.21
CA CYS A 174 -21.23 -7.52 -7.74
C CYS A 174 -22.37 -8.54 -7.94
N GLY A 175 -22.35 -9.72 -7.30
CA GLY A 175 -23.48 -10.67 -7.31
C GLY A 175 -23.87 -11.27 -8.67
N ILE A 176 -23.06 -11.13 -9.73
CA ILE A 176 -23.46 -11.52 -11.09
C ILE A 176 -22.75 -12.80 -11.54
N GLN A 177 -23.52 -13.86 -11.77
CA GLN A 177 -23.05 -15.08 -12.41
C GLN A 177 -22.62 -14.81 -13.85
N GLY A 178 -21.47 -15.38 -14.26
CA GLY A 178 -20.97 -15.30 -15.66
C GLY A 178 -20.07 -14.10 -16.00
N MET A 179 -19.75 -13.25 -15.03
CA MET A 179 -18.77 -12.15 -15.21
C MET A 179 -17.47 -12.51 -14.49
N GLY A 180 -16.34 -12.41 -15.19
CA GLY A 180 -15.02 -12.71 -14.63
C GLY A 180 -14.19 -11.48 -14.32
N VAL A 181 -12.91 -11.69 -14.02
CA VAL A 181 -11.88 -10.66 -13.92
C VAL A 181 -10.71 -11.00 -14.85
N THR A 182 -10.07 -9.98 -15.38
CA THR A 182 -8.85 -10.11 -16.19
C THR A 182 -7.83 -9.04 -15.80
N SER A 183 -6.66 -9.07 -16.42
CA SER A 183 -5.54 -8.15 -16.21
C SER A 183 -4.85 -7.86 -17.54
N ILE A 184 -4.08 -6.75 -17.62
CA ILE A 184 -3.32 -6.44 -18.84
C ILE A 184 -2.41 -7.61 -19.22
N GLU A 185 -1.62 -8.13 -18.27
CA GLU A 185 -0.70 -9.26 -18.48
C GLU A 185 -1.40 -10.49 -19.04
N ARG A 186 -2.60 -10.81 -18.54
CA ARG A 186 -3.40 -11.94 -19.04
C ARG A 186 -3.87 -11.71 -20.48
N GLU A 187 -4.35 -10.51 -20.80
CA GLU A 187 -4.86 -10.19 -22.14
C GLU A 187 -3.75 -10.12 -23.19
N VAL A 188 -2.53 -9.70 -22.82
CA VAL A 188 -1.39 -9.62 -23.76
C VAL A 188 -0.50 -10.86 -23.76
N GLY A 189 -0.61 -11.74 -22.76
CA GLY A 189 0.16 -12.98 -22.66
C GLY A 189 1.65 -12.78 -22.36
N ARG A 190 2.03 -11.67 -21.72
CA ARG A 190 3.42 -11.34 -21.34
C ARG A 190 3.45 -10.44 -20.11
N ASP A 191 4.56 -10.47 -19.40
CA ASP A 191 4.81 -9.59 -18.25
C ASP A 191 4.70 -8.10 -18.66
N VAL A 192 4.05 -7.32 -17.81
CA VAL A 192 3.89 -5.86 -17.98
C VAL A 192 4.32 -5.13 -16.70
N PRO A 193 5.39 -4.32 -16.76
CA PRO A 193 5.83 -3.54 -15.60
C PRO A 193 4.78 -2.52 -15.16
N ALA A 194 4.41 -2.52 -13.88
CA ALA A 194 3.46 -1.56 -13.32
C ALA A 194 3.91 -0.09 -13.51
N GLY A 195 5.23 0.17 -13.53
CA GLY A 195 5.79 1.50 -13.80
C GLY A 195 5.43 2.06 -15.17
N GLU A 196 5.43 1.22 -16.21
CA GLU A 196 5.02 1.58 -17.57
C GLU A 196 3.53 1.98 -17.60
N VAL A 197 2.67 1.16 -16.98
CA VAL A 197 1.23 1.44 -16.88
C VAL A 197 0.96 2.72 -16.10
N ARG A 198 1.67 2.97 -14.99
CA ARG A 198 1.55 4.20 -14.19
C ARG A 198 1.89 5.45 -15.02
N ALA A 199 2.94 5.38 -15.86
CA ALA A 199 3.30 6.48 -16.75
C ALA A 199 2.17 6.78 -17.76
N ILE A 200 1.63 5.74 -18.41
CA ILE A 200 0.50 5.88 -19.35
C ILE A 200 -0.74 6.45 -18.65
N LEU A 201 -1.12 5.89 -17.49
CA LEU A 201 -2.25 6.35 -16.69
C LEU A 201 -2.15 7.84 -16.37
N SER A 202 -0.97 8.28 -15.91
CA SER A 202 -0.74 9.69 -15.57
C SER A 202 -0.91 10.59 -16.80
N ALA A 203 -0.37 10.21 -17.95
CA ALA A 203 -0.50 10.97 -19.19
C ALA A 203 -1.96 11.02 -19.70
N LYS A 204 -2.69 9.90 -19.66
CA LYS A 204 -4.11 9.86 -20.04
C LYS A 204 -4.96 10.68 -19.07
N PHE A 205 -4.68 10.60 -17.78
CA PHE A 205 -5.36 11.42 -16.77
C PHE A 205 -5.13 12.90 -17.01
N ALA A 206 -3.87 13.34 -17.19
CA ALA A 206 -3.51 14.74 -17.46
C ALA A 206 -4.33 15.30 -18.63
N ARG A 207 -4.38 14.56 -19.74
CA ARG A 207 -5.12 14.93 -20.95
C ARG A 207 -6.64 14.96 -20.72
N ILE A 208 -7.22 13.88 -20.20
CA ILE A 208 -8.68 13.75 -20.06
C ILE A 208 -9.23 14.69 -19.00
N PHE A 209 -8.49 14.94 -17.92
CA PHE A 209 -8.88 15.83 -16.83
C PHE A 209 -8.42 17.27 -17.01
N GLU A 210 -7.66 17.55 -18.06
CA GLU A 210 -7.10 18.87 -18.37
C GLU A 210 -6.32 19.43 -17.16
N ARG A 211 -5.40 18.61 -16.67
CA ARG A 211 -4.54 18.88 -15.52
C ARG A 211 -3.09 18.94 -15.93
N ASP A 212 -2.40 19.94 -15.38
CA ASP A 212 -0.95 20.02 -15.46
C ASP A 212 -0.37 19.18 -14.32
N LEU A 213 0.18 18.02 -14.65
CA LEU A 213 0.72 17.09 -13.64
C LEU A 213 2.12 17.51 -13.24
N VAL A 214 2.30 17.82 -11.95
CA VAL A 214 3.59 18.17 -11.36
C VAL A 214 4.07 16.98 -10.51
N PRO A 215 5.10 16.23 -10.94
CA PRO A 215 5.66 15.15 -10.13
C PRO A 215 6.13 15.66 -8.76
N ARG A 216 5.83 14.90 -7.71
CA ARG A 216 6.31 15.15 -6.36
C ARG A 216 7.15 13.97 -5.91
N SER A 217 8.36 14.26 -5.43
CA SER A 217 9.19 13.30 -4.71
C SER A 217 8.68 13.13 -3.30
N GLU A 218 9.06 12.01 -2.70
CA GLU A 218 8.86 11.78 -1.26
C GLU A 218 9.55 12.88 -0.46
N THR A 219 8.94 13.25 0.66
CA THR A 219 9.47 14.25 1.58
C THR A 219 10.66 13.71 2.36
N ILE A 220 10.58 12.44 2.77
CA ILE A 220 11.57 11.77 3.62
C ILE A 220 11.79 10.36 3.08
N ARG A 221 13.03 9.89 3.14
CA ARG A 221 13.40 8.54 2.75
C ARG A 221 13.97 7.82 3.98
N LEU A 222 13.47 6.64 4.25
CA LEU A 222 13.78 5.86 5.44
C LEU A 222 14.30 4.46 5.07
N ILE A 223 14.95 3.82 6.02
CA ILE A 223 15.21 2.38 6.00
C ILE A 223 14.57 1.71 7.20
N LYS A 224 14.32 0.42 7.03
CA LYS A 224 13.99 -0.51 8.10
C LYS A 224 14.90 -1.71 7.99
N VAL A 225 15.51 -2.12 9.09
CA VAL A 225 16.20 -3.41 9.19
C VAL A 225 15.44 -4.28 10.18
N LEU A 226 15.16 -5.52 9.78
CA LEU A 226 14.60 -6.56 10.63
C LEU A 226 15.72 -7.54 11.01
N PRO A 227 16.36 -7.38 12.17
CA PRO A 227 17.34 -8.35 12.63
C PRO A 227 16.61 -9.61 13.12
N TYR A 228 17.07 -10.77 12.69
CA TYR A 228 16.40 -12.04 12.96
C TYR A 228 17.39 -13.17 13.29
N ASP A 229 16.92 -14.14 14.07
CA ASP A 229 17.62 -15.38 14.40
C ASP A 229 16.64 -16.54 14.31
N GLY A 230 16.67 -17.24 13.18
CA GLY A 230 15.73 -18.31 12.88
C GLY A 230 14.28 -17.83 12.86
N ASP A 231 13.50 -18.21 13.88
CA ASP A 231 12.07 -17.94 14.03
C ASP A 231 11.76 -16.70 14.90
N ARG A 232 12.80 -15.98 15.32
CA ARG A 232 12.67 -14.77 16.16
C ARG A 232 13.20 -13.52 15.46
N VAL A 233 12.61 -12.39 15.81
CA VAL A 233 13.01 -11.04 15.40
C VAL A 233 13.39 -10.22 16.63
N LEU A 234 14.45 -9.43 16.48
CA LEU A 234 14.83 -8.40 17.43
C LEU A 234 13.94 -7.18 17.25
N LEU A 235 13.28 -6.74 18.31
CA LEU A 235 12.65 -5.43 18.39
C LEU A 235 13.34 -4.59 19.45
N LEU A 236 13.36 -3.28 19.22
CA LEU A 236 13.88 -2.27 20.13
C LEU A 236 12.71 -1.50 20.72
N HIS A 237 12.72 -1.27 22.02
CA HIS A 237 11.74 -0.42 22.68
C HIS A 237 12.22 1.03 22.61
N ARG A 238 11.41 1.91 22.03
CA ARG A 238 11.69 3.35 22.03
C ARG A 238 11.39 3.92 23.39
N ARG A 239 12.27 4.81 23.84
CA ARG A 239 12.05 5.58 25.08
C ARG A 239 10.69 6.27 25.11
N PRO A 240 10.12 6.53 26.29
CA PRO A 240 8.81 7.18 26.44
C PRO A 240 8.69 8.51 25.68
N GLU A 241 9.75 9.32 25.67
CA GLU A 241 9.80 10.62 25.01
C GLU A 241 9.80 10.52 23.47
N ARG A 242 10.10 9.32 22.94
CA ARG A 242 10.18 9.01 21.51
C ARG A 242 9.02 8.13 21.02
N GLY A 243 7.99 7.92 21.83
CA GLY A 243 6.73 7.31 21.43
C GLY A 243 6.39 5.99 22.11
N ASN A 244 7.22 5.49 23.03
CA ASN A 244 6.93 4.36 23.92
C ASN A 244 6.37 3.11 23.21
N ASN A 245 7.09 2.61 22.21
CA ASN A 245 6.63 1.49 21.40
C ASN A 245 7.79 0.59 20.96
N TRP A 246 7.46 -0.66 20.66
CA TRP A 246 8.40 -1.62 20.07
C TRP A 246 8.44 -1.46 18.55
N GLN A 247 9.65 -1.40 18.00
CA GLN A 247 9.87 -1.29 16.56
C GLN A 247 11.11 -2.09 16.10
N PRO A 248 11.20 -2.41 14.80
CA PRO A 248 12.47 -2.79 14.18
C PRO A 248 13.52 -1.67 14.24
N VAL A 249 14.72 -1.95 13.72
CA VAL A 249 15.73 -0.91 13.50
C VAL A 249 15.25 0.01 12.38
N THR A 250 15.24 1.32 12.60
CA THR A 250 14.70 2.29 11.62
C THR A 250 15.54 3.54 11.57
N GLY A 251 15.75 4.09 10.38
CA GLY A 251 16.54 5.30 10.25
C GLY A 251 16.23 6.12 9.01
N THR A 252 16.77 7.34 8.98
CA THR A 252 16.64 8.22 7.83
C THR A 252 17.80 7.99 6.87
N ILE A 253 17.51 7.99 5.57
CA ILE A 253 18.55 7.97 4.53
C ILE A 253 19.09 9.39 4.41
N GLU A 254 20.36 9.57 4.74
CA GLU A 254 21.03 10.88 4.67
C GLU A 254 21.36 11.29 3.23
N ASP A 255 21.56 12.59 3.02
CA ASP A 255 21.92 13.13 1.70
C ASP A 255 23.25 12.54 1.21
N GLY A 256 23.22 11.91 0.04
CA GLY A 256 24.38 11.24 -0.56
C GLY A 256 24.59 9.79 -0.11
N GLU A 257 23.79 9.29 0.84
CA GLU A 257 23.85 7.91 1.32
C GLU A 257 22.95 6.99 0.46
N SER A 258 23.46 5.81 0.08
CA SER A 258 22.61 4.78 -0.52
C SER A 258 21.77 4.06 0.56
N PRO A 259 20.57 3.53 0.22
CA PRO A 259 19.73 2.84 1.18
C PRO A 259 20.43 1.69 1.95
N ILE A 260 21.35 0.96 1.30
CA ILE A 260 22.09 -0.12 1.94
C ILE A 260 23.17 0.40 2.90
N GLU A 261 23.78 1.55 2.62
CA GLU A 261 24.72 2.21 3.53
C GLU A 261 23.99 2.67 4.79
N SER A 262 22.84 3.32 4.65
CA SER A 262 21.98 3.68 5.79
C SER A 262 21.59 2.46 6.61
N ALA A 263 21.17 1.37 5.97
CA ALA A 263 20.82 0.13 6.68
C ALA A 263 22.00 -0.44 7.48
N ARG A 264 23.24 -0.40 6.96
CA ARG A 264 24.45 -0.83 7.68
C ARG A 264 24.81 0.10 8.83
N ARG A 265 24.58 1.41 8.67
CA ARG A 265 24.84 2.43 9.69
C ARG A 265 23.87 2.26 10.86
N GLU A 266 22.58 2.27 10.57
CA GLU A 266 21.52 2.15 11.59
C GLU A 266 21.59 0.82 12.34
N LEU A 267 21.84 -0.30 11.64
CA LEU A 267 22.05 -1.59 12.32
C LEU A 267 23.21 -1.53 13.32
N ARG A 268 24.30 -0.85 12.97
CA ARG A 268 25.48 -0.71 13.83
C ARG A 268 25.23 0.25 14.99
N GLU A 269 24.59 1.38 14.73
CA GLU A 269 24.32 2.42 15.72
C GLU A 269 23.30 1.94 16.75
N GLU A 270 22.20 1.31 16.31
CA GLU A 270 21.12 0.89 17.20
C GLU A 270 21.34 -0.46 17.88
N THR A 271 22.20 -1.34 17.33
CA THR A 271 22.39 -2.70 17.88
C THR A 271 23.85 -3.09 18.16
N GLY A 272 24.82 -2.33 17.66
CA GLY A 272 26.24 -2.69 17.68
C GLY A 272 26.65 -3.75 16.65
N GLN A 273 25.73 -4.24 15.82
CA GLN A 273 25.97 -5.34 14.89
C GLN A 273 26.45 -4.85 13.52
N THR A 274 27.27 -5.66 12.85
CA THR A 274 27.90 -5.28 11.55
C THR A 274 27.58 -6.29 10.44
N ARG A 275 26.50 -7.05 10.59
CA ARG A 275 26.03 -7.99 9.57
C ARG A 275 25.58 -7.22 8.33
N GLU A 276 25.78 -7.82 7.17
CA GLU A 276 25.35 -7.24 5.90
C GLU A 276 23.83 -7.36 5.76
N PRO A 277 23.08 -6.24 5.64
CA PRO A 277 21.65 -6.29 5.42
C PRO A 277 21.32 -6.80 4.01
N GLU A 278 20.23 -7.55 3.89
CA GLU A 278 19.74 -8.10 2.64
C GLU A 278 18.37 -7.51 2.28
N SER A 279 18.18 -7.11 1.03
CA SER A 279 16.89 -6.55 0.56
C SER A 279 15.77 -7.57 0.75
N LEU A 280 14.64 -7.11 1.32
CA LEU A 280 13.39 -7.88 1.30
C LEU A 280 12.52 -7.58 0.07
N ASP A 281 13.01 -6.75 -0.86
CA ASP A 281 12.29 -6.26 -2.03
C ASP A 281 10.92 -5.67 -1.65
N LEU A 282 10.92 -4.94 -0.54
CA LEU A 282 9.76 -4.27 0.02
C LEU A 282 10.09 -2.80 0.25
N THR A 283 9.48 -1.95 -0.56
CA THR A 283 9.46 -0.51 -0.35
C THR A 283 8.02 -0.09 -0.08
N GLN A 284 7.83 0.67 0.98
CA GLN A 284 6.52 1.14 1.41
C GLN A 284 6.48 2.67 1.40
N SER A 285 5.29 3.24 1.21
CA SER A 285 5.05 4.66 1.37
C SER A 285 3.93 4.91 2.37
N PHE A 286 4.09 5.93 3.21
CA PHE A 286 3.09 6.31 4.20
C PHE A 286 3.20 7.79 4.55
N MET A 287 2.13 8.34 5.12
CA MET A 287 2.12 9.71 5.62
C MET A 287 2.64 9.74 7.05
N ILE A 288 3.54 10.69 7.35
CA ILE A 288 4.00 10.93 8.71
C ILE A 288 3.28 12.16 9.27
N GLU A 289 2.66 12.00 10.44
CA GLU A 289 2.11 13.10 11.21
C GLU A 289 3.03 13.39 12.40
N SER A 290 3.95 14.34 12.21
CA SER A 290 4.88 14.80 13.24
C SER A 290 4.91 16.32 13.28
N GLN A 291 4.62 16.90 14.45
CA GLN A 291 4.72 18.35 14.66
C GLN A 291 6.16 18.85 14.47
N PHE A 292 7.14 18.04 14.88
CA PHE A 292 8.56 18.33 14.69
C PHE A 292 8.90 18.44 13.20
N LEU A 293 8.56 17.42 12.41
CA LEU A 293 8.87 17.41 10.99
C LEU A 293 8.08 18.47 10.20
N ARG A 294 6.88 18.87 10.66
CA ARG A 294 6.11 19.98 10.05
C ARG A 294 6.82 21.34 10.15
N SER A 295 7.75 21.51 11.08
CA SER A 295 8.57 22.73 11.14
C SER A 295 9.66 22.77 10.07
N GLN A 296 9.99 21.62 9.48
CA GLN A 296 11.08 21.43 8.52
C GLN A 296 10.56 21.17 7.10
N HIS A 297 9.37 20.58 6.97
CA HIS A 297 8.79 20.20 5.69
C HIS A 297 7.30 20.61 5.58
N PRO A 298 6.84 21.07 4.40
CA PRO A 298 5.44 21.34 4.17
C PRO A 298 4.60 20.06 4.23
N ALA A 299 3.35 20.17 4.71
CA ALA A 299 2.42 19.05 4.71
C ALA A 299 1.80 18.81 3.32
N PRO A 300 1.40 17.57 2.99
CA PRO A 300 1.64 16.36 3.78
C PRO A 300 3.09 15.89 3.67
N ILE A 301 3.59 15.31 4.77
CA ILE A 301 4.91 14.68 4.80
C ILE A 301 4.71 13.23 4.39
N ILE A 302 5.20 12.89 3.20
CA ILE A 302 5.09 11.53 2.65
C ILE A 302 6.48 10.91 2.71
N ALA A 303 6.58 9.78 3.39
CA ALA A 303 7.82 9.02 3.49
C ALA A 303 7.80 7.80 2.57
N SER A 304 8.98 7.40 2.11
CA SER A 304 9.25 6.03 1.69
C SER A 304 10.16 5.32 2.66
N GLU A 305 10.03 4.00 2.72
CA GLU A 305 10.85 3.15 3.57
C GLU A 305 11.26 1.89 2.82
N VAL A 306 12.57 1.62 2.76
CA VAL A 306 13.13 0.40 2.17
C VAL A 306 13.43 -0.61 3.28
N THR A 307 12.92 -1.83 3.14
CA THR A 307 13.06 -2.88 4.16
C THR A 307 14.20 -3.86 3.84
N TYR A 308 15.01 -4.13 4.85
CA TYR A 308 16.09 -5.10 4.86
C TYR A 308 15.92 -6.14 5.97
N ALA A 309 16.56 -7.30 5.79
CA ALA A 309 16.73 -8.32 6.81
C ALA A 309 18.21 -8.44 7.22
N ALA A 310 18.48 -8.76 8.48
CA ALA A 310 19.85 -9.03 8.94
C ALA A 310 19.87 -10.28 9.83
N GLY A 311 20.53 -11.35 9.38
CA GLY A 311 20.70 -12.56 10.17
C GLY A 311 21.73 -12.38 11.28
N LEU A 312 21.29 -12.38 12.54
CA LEU A 312 22.15 -12.21 13.71
C LEU A 312 22.27 -13.50 14.54
N ASP A 313 23.31 -13.58 15.36
CA ASP A 313 23.37 -14.55 16.46
C ASP A 313 22.73 -13.90 17.69
N SER A 314 21.59 -14.42 18.15
CA SER A 314 20.88 -13.86 19.31
C SER A 314 21.65 -13.97 20.62
N ARG A 315 22.74 -14.75 20.67
CA ARG A 315 23.67 -14.81 21.82
C ARG A 315 24.66 -13.64 21.84
N ALA A 316 24.87 -12.97 20.72
CA ALA A 316 25.72 -11.80 20.67
C ALA A 316 25.05 -10.64 21.44
N PRO A 317 25.82 -9.85 22.22
CA PRO A 317 25.26 -8.73 22.96
C PRO A 317 24.72 -7.66 22.00
N ILE A 318 23.53 -7.14 22.29
CA ILE A 318 22.98 -5.96 21.64
C ILE A 318 23.41 -4.72 22.43
N ARG A 319 24.09 -3.79 21.75
CA ARG A 319 24.43 -2.48 22.31
C ARG A 319 23.46 -1.46 21.73
N LEU A 320 22.50 -1.04 22.55
CA LEU A 320 21.51 -0.04 22.16
C LEU A 320 22.11 1.36 22.08
N ASP A 321 21.60 2.15 21.14
CA ASP A 321 21.66 3.60 21.26
C ASP A 321 20.77 4.03 22.44
N ALA A 322 21.43 4.42 23.53
CA ALA A 322 20.77 4.80 24.77
C ALA A 322 19.98 6.12 24.66
N LEU A 323 20.14 6.91 23.60
CA LEU A 323 19.36 8.13 23.35
C LEU A 323 18.00 7.82 22.70
N GLU A 324 17.94 6.75 21.92
CA GLU A 324 16.77 6.30 21.15
C GLU A 324 15.94 5.27 21.95
N HIS A 325 16.64 4.32 22.58
CA HIS A 325 16.10 3.09 23.12
C HIS A 325 16.49 2.83 24.58
N ASP A 326 15.66 2.10 25.30
CA ASP A 326 15.87 1.70 26.70
C ASP A 326 15.79 0.18 26.94
N GLU A 327 15.17 -0.57 26.03
CA GLU A 327 15.05 -2.02 26.11
C GLU A 327 15.13 -2.67 24.71
N TYR A 328 15.51 -3.95 24.65
CA TYR A 328 15.37 -4.78 23.46
C TYR A 328 14.87 -6.17 23.81
N GLY A 329 14.29 -6.86 22.83
CA GLY A 329 13.80 -8.22 23.01
C GLY A 329 13.79 -9.03 21.73
N TRP A 330 14.08 -10.32 21.88
CA TRP A 330 13.93 -11.32 20.83
C TRP A 330 12.56 -11.97 20.95
N PHE A 331 11.72 -11.80 19.95
CA PHE A 331 10.34 -12.29 19.95
C PHE A 331 10.12 -13.24 18.78
N THR A 332 9.29 -14.27 18.99
CA THR A 332 8.78 -15.07 17.86
C THR A 332 8.03 -14.15 16.89
N PHE A 333 7.87 -14.55 15.63
CA PHE A 333 7.09 -13.76 14.66
C PHE A 333 5.69 -13.36 15.17
N ALA A 334 4.97 -14.29 15.83
CA ALA A 334 3.69 -13.97 16.47
C ALA A 334 3.84 -12.96 17.61
N GLY A 335 4.81 -13.15 18.50
CA GLY A 335 5.06 -12.23 19.62
C GLY A 335 5.50 -10.83 19.18
N ALA A 336 6.23 -10.74 18.07
CA ALA A 336 6.61 -9.48 17.44
C ALA A 336 5.38 -8.79 16.80
N TYR A 337 4.54 -9.56 16.09
CA TYR A 337 3.33 -9.05 15.43
C TYR A 337 2.36 -8.38 16.43
N GLU A 338 2.20 -8.97 17.62
CA GLU A 338 1.37 -8.42 18.70
C GLU A 338 1.92 -7.11 19.30
N ARG A 339 3.25 -6.94 19.32
CA ARG A 339 3.93 -5.77 19.89
C ARG A 339 4.03 -4.60 18.93
N ILE A 340 4.21 -4.91 17.64
CA ILE A 340 4.31 -3.90 16.60
C ILE A 340 2.98 -3.18 16.47
N ARG A 341 3.05 -1.84 16.52
CA ARG A 341 1.89 -0.95 16.46
C ARG A 341 1.38 -0.75 15.04
N TRP A 342 2.28 -0.63 14.08
CA TRP A 342 1.95 -0.17 12.73
C TRP A 342 1.73 -1.33 11.76
N THR A 343 0.79 -1.16 10.83
CA THR A 343 0.45 -2.18 9.82
C THR A 343 1.58 -2.40 8.82
N ASP A 344 2.33 -1.36 8.48
CA ASP A 344 3.46 -1.47 7.56
C ASP A 344 4.60 -2.32 8.13
N ASP A 345 4.88 -2.18 9.42
CA ASP A 345 5.86 -3.00 10.15
C ASP A 345 5.43 -4.48 10.21
N ARG A 346 4.13 -4.75 10.35
CA ARG A 346 3.58 -6.11 10.31
C ARG A 346 3.72 -6.74 8.93
N GLU A 347 3.48 -5.97 7.86
CA GLU A 347 3.76 -6.42 6.48
C GLU A 347 5.24 -6.77 6.30
N ALA A 348 6.14 -5.96 6.86
CA ALA A 348 7.57 -6.22 6.82
C ALA A 348 7.95 -7.52 7.57
N LEU A 349 7.33 -7.79 8.73
CA LEU A 349 7.51 -9.06 9.45
C LEU A 349 7.02 -10.27 8.64
N GLU A 350 5.83 -10.19 8.04
CA GLU A 350 5.27 -11.24 7.19
C GLU A 350 6.18 -11.51 5.98
N ARG A 351 6.73 -10.45 5.39
CA ARG A 351 7.71 -10.55 4.30
C ARG A 351 8.99 -11.25 4.72
N LEU A 352 9.52 -10.92 5.91
CA LEU A 352 10.68 -11.61 6.47
C LEU A 352 10.40 -13.10 6.72
N GLN A 353 9.22 -13.45 7.24
CA GLN A 353 8.87 -14.85 7.48
C GLN A 353 8.87 -15.66 6.16
N GLN A 354 8.36 -15.08 5.08
CA GLN A 354 8.42 -15.68 3.74
C GLN A 354 9.86 -15.79 3.21
N PHE A 355 10.70 -14.79 3.49
CA PHE A 355 12.13 -14.79 3.12
C PHE A 355 12.90 -15.91 3.82
N GLY A 356 12.73 -16.07 5.13
CA GLY A 356 13.34 -17.15 5.93
C GLY A 356 12.88 -18.54 5.49
N GLY A 357 11.59 -18.71 5.20
CA GLY A 357 11.03 -19.97 4.70
C GLY A 357 11.62 -20.41 3.34
N ARG A 358 11.90 -19.46 2.43
CA ARG A 358 12.58 -19.77 1.15
C ARG A 358 14.02 -20.24 1.34
N ARG A 359 14.73 -19.69 2.34
CA ARG A 359 16.09 -20.14 2.68
C ARG A 359 16.09 -21.54 3.28
N ALA A 360 15.17 -21.81 4.22
CA ALA A 360 15.00 -23.14 4.80
C ALA A 360 14.54 -24.18 3.75
N ALA A 361 13.79 -23.81 2.73
CA ALA A 361 13.41 -24.75 1.65
C ALA A 361 14.58 -25.09 0.68
N GLY A 362 15.65 -24.29 0.65
CA GLY A 362 16.87 -24.56 -0.12
C GLY A 362 17.90 -25.43 0.59
N SER A 363 17.70 -25.72 1.88
CA SER A 363 18.52 -26.61 2.72
C SER A 363 17.58 -27.64 3.36
N GLU A 364 17.64 -28.91 2.96
CA GLU A 364 16.67 -29.96 3.35
C GLU A 364 15.97 -29.81 4.71
N GLN A 365 14.63 -29.90 4.64
CA GLN A 365 13.66 -30.19 5.72
C GLN A 365 13.52 -29.17 6.87
N GLU A 366 12.51 -28.30 6.76
CA GLU A 366 11.37 -28.21 7.69
C GLU A 366 10.33 -27.21 7.15
N ARG A 367 9.07 -27.65 6.95
CA ARG A 367 7.98 -26.74 6.60
C ARG A 367 7.59 -25.96 7.86
N ILE A 368 8.02 -24.71 7.96
CA ILE A 368 7.48 -23.76 8.93
C ILE A 368 6.00 -23.56 8.57
N SER A 369 5.11 -24.04 9.45
CA SER A 369 3.67 -23.82 9.33
C SER A 369 3.39 -22.31 9.47
N PRO A 370 2.64 -21.68 8.55
CA PRO A 370 2.34 -20.25 8.66
C PRO A 370 1.61 -19.99 9.97
N THR A 371 2.20 -19.16 10.83
CA THR A 371 1.65 -18.82 12.13
C THR A 371 0.33 -18.07 11.95
N ARG A 372 -0.70 -18.45 12.71
CA ARG A 372 -2.04 -17.87 12.62
C ARG A 372 -2.04 -16.43 13.20
N TYR A 373 -1.92 -15.40 12.37
CA TYR A 373 -2.11 -13.99 12.74
C TYR A 373 -3.59 -13.60 12.93
N PRO A 374 -4.01 -12.95 14.02
CA PRO A 374 -5.40 -12.53 14.18
C PRO A 374 -5.84 -11.59 13.04
N LEU A 375 -7.03 -11.84 12.47
CA LEU A 375 -7.66 -10.93 11.53
C LEU A 375 -7.94 -9.62 12.26
N LEU A 376 -7.30 -8.55 11.81
CA LEU A 376 -7.63 -7.22 12.29
C LEU A 376 -8.95 -6.81 11.64
N ALA A 377 -10.04 -6.91 12.39
CA ALA A 377 -11.19 -6.05 12.12
C ALA A 377 -10.74 -4.63 12.44
N ALA A 378 -10.37 -3.86 11.41
CA ALA A 378 -10.11 -2.44 11.57
C ALA A 378 -11.41 -1.76 12.01
N ARG A 379 -11.55 -1.53 13.31
CA ARG A 379 -12.65 -0.70 13.83
C ARG A 379 -12.42 0.70 13.29
N SER A 380 -13.39 1.24 12.55
CA SER A 380 -13.43 2.66 12.26
C SER A 380 -13.43 3.40 13.59
N SER A 381 -12.38 4.17 13.87
CA SER A 381 -12.37 5.10 14.99
C SER A 381 -13.37 6.21 14.69
N SER A 382 -14.63 5.99 15.09
CA SER A 382 -15.61 7.06 15.27
C SER A 382 -15.49 7.57 16.70
N SER A 383 -14.71 8.62 16.88
CA SER A 383 -14.82 9.58 17.99
C SER A 383 -14.11 10.86 17.60
#